data_AF-A0A238YP63-F1
#
_entry.id   AF-A0A238YP63-F1
#
_cell.length_a   1.000
_cell.length_b   1.000
_cell.length_c   1.000
_cell.angle_alpha   90.00
_cell.angle_beta   90.00
_cell.angle_gamma   90.00
#
_symmetry.space_group_name_H-M   'P 1'
#
loop_
_entity.id
_entity.type
_entity.pdbx_description
1 polymer ?
#
loop_
_entity_poly.entity_id
_entity_poly.type
_entity_poly.pdbx_seq_one_letter_code
_entity_poly.pdbx_strand_id
1 'polypeptide(L)'
;MRRKFLVILVVLLSTFNVSATTLTDVIKAIKQGEIDKAYYMEKNLSQEDKKVVEILLLLYQDKLSDARVLAGQQILDNVVYLPEKFSAVVVDKVKEKLYVVVEKNGIPVVLKTFNCITGKRFGDKLKEGDQRTPEGIYIPLYWKSNLPPFYGIGAYVLNYPNLIDRKILKRNGHGIWIHGMEGDYRPSHSTNGCIVLKNSDLRELKRFIVPGQTPVVIVDRLSKASIDSFIKERNSLVDFVYKWKTAWENSPKDIDSYFSFYSKNFVSQKYSNINSWKEYKKRITEKKKWIKIKISKLSIAKDGRLLKFGRLYLITFDMDYRSNNYNWKGRKLLYITKEGKEWKILGEESL
;
A
#
# COMPACT_ATOMS: atom_id res chain seq x y z
N MET A 1 -15.87 66.72 -72.28
CA MET A 1 -16.78 65.62 -71.88
C MET A 1 -16.11 64.80 -70.77
N ARG A 2 -16.85 64.50 -69.70
CA ARG A 2 -16.39 63.97 -68.41
C ARG A 2 -15.75 62.58 -68.51
N ARG A 3 -14.73 62.30 -67.68
CA ARG A 3 -14.71 61.17 -66.71
C ARG A 3 -13.53 61.31 -65.73
N LYS A 4 -13.88 61.46 -64.45
CA LYS A 4 -12.98 61.35 -63.29
C LYS A 4 -12.67 59.86 -63.06
N PHE A 5 -11.42 59.50 -62.80
CA PHE A 5 -11.08 58.22 -62.14
C PHE A 5 -10.33 58.51 -60.85
N LEU A 6 -10.94 58.03 -59.77
CA LEU A 6 -10.49 58.02 -58.38
C LEU A 6 -9.61 56.77 -58.21
N VAL A 7 -8.35 56.94 -57.81
CA VAL A 7 -7.49 55.80 -57.41
C VAL A 7 -7.49 55.73 -55.90
N ILE A 8 -8.09 54.66 -55.37
CA ILE A 8 -8.14 54.32 -53.95
C ILE A 8 -6.88 53.52 -53.59
N LEU A 9 -6.11 54.02 -52.62
CA LEU A 9 -4.96 53.34 -52.03
C LEU A 9 -5.48 52.26 -51.06
N VAL A 10 -5.28 50.99 -51.41
CA VAL A 10 -5.60 49.84 -50.54
C VAL A 10 -4.41 49.57 -49.62
N VAL A 11 -4.57 49.87 -48.33
CA VAL A 11 -3.65 49.43 -47.28
C VAL A 11 -4.05 47.99 -46.91
N LEU A 12 -3.21 47.03 -47.31
CA LEU A 12 -3.29 45.63 -46.88
C LEU A 12 -2.82 45.53 -45.43
N LEU A 13 -3.78 45.58 -44.49
CA LEU A 13 -3.57 45.11 -43.13
C LEU A 13 -3.57 43.58 -43.16
N SER A 14 -2.38 42.98 -43.22
CA SER A 14 -2.20 41.55 -42.98
C SER A 14 -2.48 41.28 -41.51
N THR A 15 -3.64 40.71 -41.21
CA THR A 15 -3.95 40.10 -39.93
C THR A 15 -3.06 38.85 -39.78
N PHE A 16 -1.92 38.98 -39.11
CA PHE A 16 -1.18 37.82 -38.64
C PHE A 16 -2.06 37.08 -37.64
N ASN A 17 -2.59 35.92 -38.04
CA ASN A 17 -3.03 34.89 -37.11
C ASN A 17 -1.80 34.48 -36.29
N VAL A 18 -1.61 35.08 -35.12
CA VAL A 18 -0.63 34.60 -34.14
C VAL A 18 -1.17 33.27 -33.65
N SER A 19 -0.62 32.16 -34.14
CA SER A 19 -0.93 30.85 -33.57
C SER A 19 -0.53 30.88 -32.10
N ALA A 20 -1.36 30.31 -31.23
CA ALA A 20 -1.01 30.14 -29.83
C ALA A 20 0.36 29.45 -29.72
N THR A 21 1.27 30.03 -28.94
CA THR A 21 2.61 29.47 -28.73
C THR A 21 2.48 28.13 -28.02
N THR A 22 3.10 27.08 -28.58
CA THR A 22 3.09 25.74 -27.98
C THR A 22 4.41 25.42 -27.28
N LEU A 23 4.40 24.46 -26.36
CA LEU A 23 5.63 23.95 -25.73
C LEU A 23 6.64 23.44 -26.78
N THR A 24 6.16 22.87 -27.89
CA THR A 24 7.03 22.41 -28.99
C THR A 24 7.78 23.57 -29.64
N ASP A 25 7.13 24.72 -29.80
CA ASP A 25 7.75 25.90 -30.39
C ASP A 25 8.84 26.47 -29.48
N VAL A 26 8.60 26.48 -28.15
CA VAL A 26 9.61 26.86 -27.14
C VAL A 26 10.82 25.94 -27.22
N ILE A 27 10.60 24.61 -27.23
CA ILE A 27 11.68 23.62 -27.33
C ILE A 27 12.47 23.78 -28.63
N LYS A 28 11.80 24.09 -29.75
CA LYS A 28 12.45 24.32 -31.04
C LYS A 28 13.37 25.55 -31.00
N ALA A 29 12.90 26.67 -30.44
CA ALA A 29 13.71 27.88 -30.28
C ALA A 29 14.96 27.62 -29.43
N ILE A 30 14.82 26.88 -28.31
CA ILE A 30 15.95 26.48 -27.46
C ILE A 30 16.98 25.67 -28.27
N LYS A 31 16.54 24.67 -29.04
CA LYS A 31 17.43 23.83 -29.87
C LYS A 31 18.17 24.61 -30.96
N GLN A 32 17.61 25.73 -31.40
CA GLN A 32 18.22 26.63 -32.39
C GLN A 32 19.14 27.69 -31.75
N GLY A 33 19.28 27.70 -30.42
CA GLY A 33 20.05 28.71 -29.69
C GLY A 33 19.33 30.06 -29.53
N GLU A 34 18.05 30.15 -29.90
CA GLU A 34 17.23 31.37 -29.83
C GLU A 34 16.65 31.58 -28.41
N ILE A 35 17.52 31.78 -27.41
CA ILE A 35 17.13 31.79 -25.98
C ILE A 35 16.18 32.93 -25.61
N ASP A 36 16.42 34.16 -26.08
CA ASP A 36 15.54 35.30 -25.79
C ASP A 36 14.13 35.07 -26.34
N LYS A 37 14.05 34.52 -27.55
CA LYS A 37 12.78 34.18 -28.18
C LYS A 37 12.05 33.09 -27.38
N ALA A 38 12.74 32.04 -26.96
CA ALA A 38 12.19 31.01 -26.09
C ALA A 38 11.67 31.58 -24.76
N TYR A 39 12.40 32.53 -24.16
CA TYR A 39 12.01 33.21 -22.92
C TYR A 39 10.68 33.97 -23.05
N TYR A 40 10.46 34.70 -24.16
CA TYR A 40 9.18 35.37 -24.40
C TYR A 40 8.06 34.38 -24.76
N MET A 41 8.37 33.31 -25.48
CA MET A 41 7.42 32.28 -25.86
C MET A 41 6.88 31.50 -24.65
N GLU A 42 7.75 31.14 -23.70
CA GLU A 42 7.38 30.42 -22.48
C GLU A 42 6.30 31.15 -21.67
N LYS A 43 6.41 32.48 -21.54
CA LYS A 43 5.44 33.29 -20.78
C LYS A 43 4.02 33.19 -21.33
N ASN A 44 3.89 32.95 -22.64
CA ASN A 44 2.63 32.90 -23.37
C ASN A 44 2.08 31.47 -23.55
N LEU A 45 2.71 30.46 -22.95
CA LEU A 45 2.20 29.09 -22.95
C LEU A 45 0.81 28.99 -22.29
N SER A 46 0.03 28.03 -22.76
CA SER A 46 -1.24 27.63 -22.14
C SER A 46 -1.00 27.11 -20.71
N GLN A 47 -2.04 27.11 -19.87
CA GLN A 47 -1.94 26.55 -18.51
C GLN A 47 -1.60 25.05 -18.52
N GLU A 48 -2.07 24.32 -19.53
CA GLU A 48 -1.75 22.90 -19.72
C GLU A 48 -0.26 22.71 -20.05
N ASP A 49 0.30 23.51 -20.96
CA ASP A 49 1.72 23.44 -21.32
C ASP A 49 2.62 23.90 -20.16
N LYS A 50 2.24 24.95 -19.42
CA LYS A 50 2.95 25.38 -18.20
C LYS A 50 2.99 24.28 -17.15
N LYS A 51 1.88 23.57 -16.98
CA LYS A 51 1.80 22.40 -16.10
C LYS A 51 2.74 21.27 -16.58
N VAL A 52 2.83 21.01 -17.88
CA VAL A 52 3.79 20.02 -18.43
C VAL A 52 5.23 20.44 -18.16
N VAL A 53 5.58 21.71 -18.35
CA VAL A 53 6.91 22.26 -18.02
C VAL A 53 7.23 22.04 -16.54
N GLU A 54 6.29 22.37 -15.65
CA GLU A 54 6.46 22.17 -14.21
C GLU A 54 6.63 20.69 -13.84
N ILE A 55 5.86 19.78 -14.45
CA ILE A 55 6.06 18.32 -14.30
C ILE A 55 7.47 17.92 -14.75
N LEU A 56 7.96 18.41 -15.90
CA LEU A 56 9.29 18.10 -16.40
C LEU A 56 10.39 18.62 -15.47
N LEU A 57 10.23 19.82 -14.90
CA LEU A 57 11.16 20.38 -13.91
C LEU A 57 11.18 19.54 -12.63
N LEU A 58 10.02 19.10 -12.14
CA LEU A 58 9.93 18.20 -10.98
C LEU A 58 10.62 16.87 -11.28
N LEU A 59 10.42 16.29 -12.46
CA LEU A 59 11.11 15.07 -12.88
C LEU A 59 12.63 15.26 -12.98
N TYR A 60 13.09 16.40 -13.51
CA TYR A 60 14.52 16.75 -13.58
C TYR A 60 15.16 16.89 -12.19
N GLN A 61 14.38 17.31 -11.19
CA GLN A 61 14.79 17.40 -9.79
C GLN A 61 14.61 16.08 -9.00
N ASP A 62 14.28 14.97 -9.67
CA ASP A 62 13.92 13.67 -9.07
C ASP A 62 12.74 13.73 -8.07
N LYS A 63 11.85 14.73 -8.23
CA LYS A 63 10.62 14.92 -7.43
C LYS A 63 9.43 14.20 -8.05
N LEU A 64 9.54 12.88 -8.17
CA LEU A 64 8.53 12.04 -8.82
C LEU A 64 7.14 12.11 -8.15
N SER A 65 7.06 12.26 -6.83
CA SER A 65 5.78 12.41 -6.12
C SER A 65 5.02 13.63 -6.60
N ASP A 66 5.70 14.77 -6.65
CA ASP A 66 5.13 16.08 -6.92
C ASP A 66 4.69 16.15 -8.38
N ALA A 67 5.52 15.62 -9.29
CA ALA A 67 5.19 15.49 -10.72
C ALA A 67 3.88 14.72 -10.94
N ARG A 68 3.69 13.62 -10.20
CA ARG A 68 2.48 12.80 -10.31
C ARG A 68 1.25 13.44 -9.66
N VAL A 69 1.43 14.16 -8.54
CA VAL A 69 0.36 14.97 -7.91
C VAL A 69 -0.15 15.99 -8.90
N LEU A 70 0.78 16.76 -9.49
CA LEU A 70 0.45 17.77 -10.48
C LEU A 70 -0.26 17.13 -11.67
N ALA A 71 0.19 15.97 -12.16
CA ALA A 71 -0.48 15.19 -13.21
C ALA A 71 -1.88 14.64 -12.82
N GLY A 72 -2.34 14.80 -11.57
CA GLY A 72 -3.62 14.29 -11.10
C GLY A 72 -3.65 12.76 -10.96
N GLN A 73 -2.48 12.11 -10.87
CA GLN A 73 -2.39 10.66 -10.83
C GLN A 73 -2.87 10.12 -9.48
N GLN A 74 -3.71 9.08 -9.53
CA GLN A 74 -4.07 8.30 -8.35
C GLN A 74 -3.21 7.04 -8.26
N ILE A 75 -2.87 6.65 -7.04
CA ILE A 75 -2.05 5.47 -6.76
C ILE A 75 -2.79 4.46 -5.91
N LEU A 76 -2.40 3.19 -6.03
CA LEU A 76 -2.88 2.13 -5.16
C LEU A 76 -2.50 2.45 -3.71
N ASP A 77 -3.46 2.44 -2.79
CA ASP A 77 -3.22 2.81 -1.38
C ASP A 77 -3.28 1.61 -0.42
N ASN A 78 -3.54 0.40 -0.92
CA ASN A 78 -3.54 -0.84 -0.13
C ASN A 78 -2.14 -1.25 0.37
N VAL A 79 -1.08 -0.74 -0.27
CA VAL A 79 0.32 -0.97 0.10
C VAL A 79 0.94 0.39 0.42
N VAL A 80 1.22 0.64 1.69
CA VAL A 80 1.57 1.98 2.19
C VAL A 80 3.08 2.17 2.30
N TYR A 81 3.79 1.13 2.74
CA TYR A 81 5.25 1.13 2.84
C TYR A 81 5.79 -0.29 2.63
N LEU A 82 6.83 -0.44 1.81
CA LEU A 82 7.59 -1.67 1.68
C LEU A 82 9.09 -1.38 1.76
N PRO A 83 9.88 -2.27 2.38
CA PRO A 83 11.33 -2.17 2.31
C PRO A 83 11.82 -2.45 0.89
N GLU A 84 13.01 -1.97 0.54
CA GLU A 84 13.62 -2.28 -0.76
C GLU A 84 13.72 -3.79 -1.00
N LYS A 85 13.48 -4.22 -2.25
CA LYS A 85 13.48 -5.64 -2.69
C LYS A 85 12.37 -6.50 -2.08
N PHE A 86 11.43 -5.92 -1.33
CA PHE A 86 10.22 -6.61 -0.88
C PHE A 86 9.05 -6.31 -1.80
N SER A 87 8.11 -7.24 -1.80
CA SER A 87 6.83 -7.13 -2.50
C SER A 87 5.67 -7.38 -1.55
N ALA A 88 4.52 -6.84 -1.93
CA ALA A 88 3.21 -7.21 -1.43
C ALA A 88 2.42 -7.91 -2.53
N VAL A 89 1.46 -8.73 -2.11
CA VAL A 89 0.44 -9.30 -2.99
C VAL A 89 -0.87 -8.60 -2.71
N VAL A 90 -1.56 -8.12 -3.74
CA VAL A 90 -2.89 -7.53 -3.61
C VAL A 90 -3.86 -8.30 -4.49
N VAL A 91 -4.99 -8.75 -3.93
CA VAL A 91 -6.01 -9.51 -4.65
C VAL A 91 -7.27 -8.66 -4.77
N ASP A 92 -7.67 -8.37 -6.00
CA ASP A 92 -8.97 -7.77 -6.33
C ASP A 92 -9.95 -8.90 -6.64
N LYS A 93 -10.88 -9.14 -5.72
CA LYS A 93 -11.81 -10.27 -5.81
C LYS A 93 -12.79 -10.13 -6.96
N VAL A 94 -13.33 -8.93 -7.19
CA VAL A 94 -14.32 -8.69 -8.24
C VAL A 94 -13.72 -8.81 -9.63
N LYS A 95 -12.48 -8.31 -9.82
CA LYS A 95 -11.78 -8.44 -11.11
C LYS A 95 -11.09 -9.79 -11.29
N GLU A 96 -11.02 -10.59 -10.23
CA GLU A 96 -10.27 -11.84 -10.20
C GLU A 96 -8.83 -11.66 -10.69
N LYS A 97 -8.19 -10.61 -10.18
CA LYS A 97 -6.79 -10.26 -10.46
C LYS A 97 -5.96 -10.28 -9.19
N LEU A 98 -4.76 -10.81 -9.32
CA LEU A 98 -3.72 -10.75 -8.30
C LEU A 98 -2.57 -9.87 -8.81
N TYR A 99 -2.16 -8.91 -8.01
CA TYR A 99 -1.10 -7.95 -8.32
C TYR A 99 0.09 -8.18 -7.41
N VAL A 100 1.29 -8.18 -7.98
CA VAL A 100 2.54 -8.04 -7.22
C VAL A 100 2.89 -6.56 -7.21
N VAL A 101 3.02 -6.00 -6.01
CA VAL A 101 3.27 -4.58 -5.79
C VAL A 101 4.63 -4.42 -5.12
N VAL A 102 5.43 -3.49 -5.63
CA VAL A 102 6.72 -3.10 -5.04
C VAL A 102 6.72 -1.60 -4.76
N GLU A 103 7.58 -1.15 -3.87
CA GLU A 103 7.81 0.29 -3.68
C GLU A 103 8.91 0.78 -4.62
N LYS A 104 8.66 1.90 -5.30
CA LYS A 104 9.66 2.67 -6.07
C LYS A 104 9.56 4.12 -5.66
N ASN A 105 10.65 4.68 -5.11
CA ASN A 105 10.76 6.06 -4.66
C ASN A 105 9.59 6.49 -3.75
N GLY A 106 9.27 5.67 -2.74
CA GLY A 106 8.19 5.96 -1.79
C GLY A 106 6.78 5.67 -2.31
N ILE A 107 6.62 5.18 -3.55
CA ILE A 107 5.31 4.97 -4.18
C ILE A 107 5.10 3.49 -4.53
N PRO A 108 3.93 2.90 -4.23
CA PRO A 108 3.58 1.55 -4.66
C PRO A 108 3.35 1.48 -6.17
N VAL A 109 3.99 0.50 -6.82
CA VAL A 109 3.89 0.25 -8.26
C VAL A 109 3.56 -1.22 -8.49
N VAL A 110 2.59 -1.49 -9.36
CA VAL A 110 2.27 -2.84 -9.82
C VAL A 110 3.39 -3.32 -10.73
N LEU A 111 4.09 -4.38 -10.32
CA LEU A 111 5.18 -5.02 -11.06
C LEU A 111 4.66 -6.13 -11.98
N LYS A 112 3.70 -6.93 -11.50
CA LYS A 112 3.08 -8.04 -12.22
C LYS A 112 1.59 -8.12 -11.92
N THR A 113 0.84 -8.64 -12.88
CA THR A 113 -0.59 -8.92 -12.77
C THR A 113 -0.86 -10.32 -13.25
N PHE A 114 -1.61 -11.09 -12.46
CA PHE A 114 -2.02 -12.46 -12.75
C PHE A 114 -3.54 -12.57 -12.74
N ASN A 115 -4.07 -13.51 -13.51
CA ASN A 115 -5.44 -13.97 -13.31
C ASN A 115 -5.47 -14.85 -12.06
N CYS A 116 -6.50 -14.70 -11.23
CA CYS A 116 -6.78 -15.64 -10.16
C CYS A 116 -8.25 -16.02 -10.17
N ILE A 117 -8.66 -16.93 -9.29
CA ILE A 117 -10.06 -17.30 -9.09
C ILE A 117 -10.34 -17.25 -7.60
N THR A 118 -11.48 -16.68 -7.22
CA THR A 118 -11.86 -16.46 -5.82
C THR A 118 -13.12 -17.25 -5.45
N GLY A 119 -13.60 -17.03 -4.22
CA GLY A 119 -14.76 -17.74 -3.67
C GLY A 119 -16.02 -17.59 -4.51
N LYS A 120 -16.88 -18.62 -4.47
CA LYS A 120 -18.20 -18.64 -5.13
C LYS A 120 -19.12 -17.51 -4.72
N ARG A 121 -18.99 -17.04 -3.48
CA ARG A 121 -19.83 -15.97 -2.95
C ARG A 121 -19.03 -14.68 -2.86
N PHE A 122 -19.64 -13.60 -3.34
CA PHE A 122 -19.13 -12.23 -3.20
C PHE A 122 -19.13 -11.75 -1.74
N GLY A 123 -18.36 -10.70 -1.50
CA GLY A 123 -18.21 -10.06 -0.18
C GLY A 123 -17.34 -10.84 0.79
N ASP A 124 -17.16 -10.28 1.98
CA ASP A 124 -16.21 -10.75 2.97
C ASP A 124 -16.63 -12.09 3.62
N LYS A 125 -15.63 -12.91 3.95
CA LYS A 125 -15.80 -14.18 4.66
C LYS A 125 -16.20 -13.92 6.11
N LEU A 126 -17.32 -14.50 6.52
CA LEU A 126 -17.91 -14.31 7.85
C LEU A 126 -17.83 -15.58 8.69
N LYS A 127 -17.95 -16.75 8.07
CA LYS A 127 -17.95 -18.03 8.79
C LYS A 127 -17.41 -19.19 7.95
N GLU A 128 -17.14 -20.30 8.62
CA GLU A 128 -16.80 -21.57 7.99
C GLU A 128 -17.87 -22.01 6.97
N GLY A 129 -17.43 -22.59 5.85
CA GLY A 129 -18.32 -23.10 4.81
C GLY A 129 -19.09 -22.05 3.98
N ASP A 130 -18.92 -20.75 4.22
CA ASP A 130 -19.64 -19.70 3.47
C ASP A 130 -19.16 -19.48 2.02
N GLN A 131 -18.12 -20.20 1.58
CA GLN A 131 -17.57 -20.16 0.23
C GLN A 131 -17.10 -18.77 -0.23
N ARG A 132 -16.78 -17.88 0.72
CA ARG A 132 -16.23 -16.54 0.44
C ARG A 132 -14.73 -16.53 0.62
N THR A 133 -14.03 -15.78 -0.22
CA THR A 133 -12.64 -15.40 0.04
C THR A 133 -12.64 -14.22 1.02
N PRO A 134 -11.87 -14.29 2.13
CA PRO A 134 -11.86 -13.22 3.13
C PRO A 134 -11.29 -11.92 2.57
N GLU A 135 -11.75 -10.80 3.10
CA GLU A 135 -11.13 -9.49 2.91
C GLU A 135 -10.32 -9.12 4.15
N GLY A 136 -9.20 -8.45 3.93
CA GLY A 136 -8.26 -8.05 4.97
C GLY A 136 -6.81 -8.30 4.58
N ILE A 137 -5.93 -8.19 5.57
CA ILE A 137 -4.48 -8.39 5.39
C ILE A 137 -4.07 -9.71 6.04
N TYR A 138 -3.40 -10.55 5.26
CA TYR A 138 -2.96 -11.88 5.63
C TYR A 138 -1.47 -12.07 5.38
N ILE A 139 -0.88 -13.01 6.09
CA ILE A 139 0.53 -13.42 5.95
C ILE A 139 0.56 -14.89 5.54
N PRO A 140 1.25 -15.24 4.43
CA PRO A 140 1.56 -16.63 4.09
C PRO A 140 2.45 -17.24 5.17
N LEU A 141 2.02 -18.32 5.81
CA LEU A 141 2.77 -18.97 6.90
C LEU A 141 3.90 -19.85 6.37
N TYR A 142 3.62 -20.64 5.35
CA TYR A 142 4.57 -21.55 4.71
C TYR A 142 4.06 -21.98 3.33
N TRP A 143 4.97 -22.56 2.54
CA TRP A 143 4.63 -23.25 1.30
C TRP A 143 4.42 -24.75 1.56
N LYS A 144 3.35 -25.32 1.02
CA LYS A 144 3.06 -26.76 1.06
C LYS A 144 3.16 -27.34 -0.36
N SER A 145 3.92 -28.41 -0.50
CA SER A 145 4.09 -29.19 -1.74
C SER A 145 3.49 -30.59 -1.57
N ASN A 146 3.57 -31.42 -2.62
CA ASN A 146 3.06 -32.80 -2.63
C ASN A 146 1.59 -32.89 -2.18
N LEU A 147 0.78 -31.98 -2.69
CA LEU A 147 -0.65 -31.92 -2.45
C LEU A 147 -1.41 -32.71 -3.53
N PRO A 148 -2.66 -33.11 -3.28
CA PRO A 148 -3.53 -33.68 -4.32
C PRO A 148 -3.56 -32.79 -5.58
N PRO A 149 -3.75 -33.37 -6.78
CA PRO A 149 -3.70 -32.67 -8.07
C PRO A 149 -4.52 -31.37 -8.12
N PHE A 150 -5.66 -31.34 -7.43
CA PHE A 150 -6.51 -30.15 -7.25
C PHE A 150 -5.77 -28.87 -6.85
N TYR A 151 -4.67 -28.97 -6.08
CA TYR A 151 -3.86 -27.83 -5.62
C TYR A 151 -2.72 -27.46 -6.58
N GLY A 152 -2.62 -28.15 -7.72
CA GLY A 152 -1.58 -27.95 -8.71
C GLY A 152 -0.19 -28.16 -8.13
N ILE A 153 0.72 -27.24 -8.42
CA ILE A 153 2.13 -27.35 -7.98
C ILE A 153 2.35 -27.15 -6.48
N GLY A 154 1.32 -26.76 -5.72
CA GLY A 154 1.35 -26.55 -4.28
C GLY A 154 0.58 -25.31 -3.83
N ALA A 155 0.74 -24.94 -2.56
CA ALA A 155 -0.06 -23.87 -1.93
C ALA A 155 0.73 -23.05 -0.90
N TYR A 156 0.46 -21.76 -0.85
CA TYR A 156 0.76 -20.92 0.31
C TYR A 156 -0.42 -20.94 1.28
N VAL A 157 -0.18 -21.35 2.52
CA VAL A 157 -1.20 -21.35 3.58
C VAL A 157 -1.25 -19.95 4.21
N LEU A 158 -2.38 -19.25 4.13
CA LEU A 158 -2.54 -17.95 4.77
C LEU A 158 -2.92 -18.09 6.23
N ASN A 159 -2.56 -17.10 7.06
CA ASN A 159 -2.92 -17.03 8.48
C ASN A 159 -4.40 -16.66 8.74
N TYR A 160 -5.32 -16.93 7.81
CA TYR A 160 -6.75 -16.78 8.05
C TYR A 160 -7.27 -17.88 8.99
N PRO A 161 -8.15 -17.56 9.95
CA PRO A 161 -8.52 -16.21 10.38
C PRO A 161 -7.38 -15.58 11.18
N ASN A 162 -7.04 -14.31 10.91
CA ASN A 162 -5.97 -13.60 11.62
C ASN A 162 -6.41 -13.12 13.02
N LEU A 163 -5.55 -12.40 13.78
CA LEU A 163 -5.92 -11.94 15.14
C LEU A 163 -7.22 -11.13 15.17
N ILE A 164 -7.38 -10.20 14.24
CA ILE A 164 -8.53 -9.30 14.18
C ILE A 164 -9.78 -10.08 13.77
N ASP A 165 -9.66 -10.97 12.79
CA ASP A 165 -10.73 -11.88 12.39
C ASP A 165 -11.25 -12.67 13.60
N ARG A 166 -10.36 -13.29 14.37
CA ARG A 166 -10.73 -14.14 15.53
C ARG A 166 -11.26 -13.33 16.71
N LYS A 167 -10.50 -12.32 17.15
CA LYS A 167 -10.74 -11.67 18.45
C LYS A 167 -11.75 -10.54 18.37
N ILE A 168 -11.81 -9.81 17.26
CA ILE A 168 -12.66 -8.63 17.10
C ILE A 168 -13.87 -8.92 16.20
N LEU A 169 -13.62 -9.47 15.01
CA LEU A 169 -14.69 -9.73 14.03
C LEU A 169 -15.43 -11.05 14.28
N LYS A 170 -14.95 -11.87 15.22
CA LYS A 170 -15.53 -13.17 15.64
C LYS A 170 -15.75 -14.14 14.48
N ARG A 171 -14.81 -14.17 13.53
CA ARG A 171 -14.81 -15.07 12.37
C ARG A 171 -14.17 -16.40 12.70
N ASN A 172 -14.63 -17.44 12.02
CA ASN A 172 -14.10 -18.79 12.10
C ASN A 172 -13.89 -19.39 10.69
N GLY A 173 -13.53 -20.67 10.64
CA GLY A 173 -13.10 -21.37 9.44
C GLY A 173 -11.57 -21.44 9.34
N HIS A 174 -11.10 -22.05 8.26
CA HIS A 174 -9.69 -22.37 8.04
C HIS A 174 -9.44 -22.58 6.54
N GLY A 175 -8.20 -22.93 6.16
CA GLY A 175 -7.92 -23.46 4.82
C GLY A 175 -7.97 -22.45 3.68
N ILE A 176 -7.76 -21.15 3.95
CA ILE A 176 -7.66 -20.13 2.89
C ILE A 176 -6.23 -20.10 2.36
N TRP A 177 -6.04 -20.64 1.15
CA TRP A 177 -4.72 -20.78 0.53
C TRP A 177 -4.63 -20.03 -0.79
N ILE A 178 -3.39 -19.67 -1.18
CA ILE A 178 -3.06 -19.31 -2.56
C ILE A 178 -2.45 -20.54 -3.22
N HIS A 179 -3.12 -21.14 -4.20
CA HIS A 179 -2.69 -22.43 -4.77
C HIS A 179 -2.86 -22.53 -6.29
N GLY A 180 -2.29 -23.58 -6.87
CA GLY A 180 -2.36 -23.86 -8.31
C GLY A 180 -3.68 -24.52 -8.69
N MET A 181 -3.83 -25.00 -9.91
CA MET A 181 -5.00 -25.79 -10.29
C MET A 181 -4.59 -27.06 -11.01
N GLU A 182 -5.49 -28.05 -10.99
CA GLU A 182 -5.42 -29.18 -11.90
C GLU A 182 -5.92 -28.75 -13.29
N GLY A 183 -5.20 -29.13 -14.34
CA GLY A 183 -5.47 -28.66 -15.70
C GLY A 183 -5.24 -27.16 -15.88
N ASP A 184 -5.83 -26.59 -16.94
CA ASP A 184 -5.60 -25.20 -17.36
C ASP A 184 -6.83 -24.30 -17.30
N TYR A 185 -7.99 -24.86 -16.92
CA TYR A 185 -9.24 -24.14 -16.84
C TYR A 185 -9.98 -24.42 -15.54
N ARG A 186 -10.48 -23.35 -14.94
CA ARG A 186 -11.41 -23.39 -13.82
C ARG A 186 -12.35 -22.18 -13.93
N PRO A 187 -13.67 -22.33 -13.71
CA PRO A 187 -14.61 -21.22 -13.84
C PRO A 187 -14.32 -20.10 -12.83
N SER A 188 -14.64 -18.87 -13.22
CA SER A 188 -14.65 -17.70 -12.34
C SER A 188 -15.52 -17.94 -11.10
N HIS A 189 -15.12 -17.39 -9.95
CA HIS A 189 -15.84 -17.52 -8.67
C HIS A 189 -16.27 -18.96 -8.37
N SER A 190 -15.33 -19.90 -8.36
CA SER A 190 -15.63 -21.34 -8.20
C SER A 190 -14.95 -21.99 -6.99
N THR A 191 -14.19 -21.24 -6.20
CA THR A 191 -13.48 -21.78 -5.04
C THR A 191 -14.37 -21.76 -3.80
N ASN A 192 -14.01 -22.53 -2.77
CA ASN A 192 -14.64 -22.43 -1.45
C ASN A 192 -14.01 -21.33 -0.57
N GLY A 193 -13.21 -20.44 -1.16
CA GLY A 193 -12.57 -19.31 -0.48
C GLY A 193 -11.08 -19.14 -0.77
N CYS A 194 -10.42 -20.13 -1.39
CA CYS A 194 -9.03 -20.03 -1.83
C CYS A 194 -8.84 -19.02 -2.97
N ILE A 195 -7.60 -18.58 -3.16
CA ILE A 195 -7.15 -17.80 -4.32
C ILE A 195 -6.39 -18.76 -5.25
N VAL A 196 -6.95 -19.05 -6.40
CA VAL A 196 -6.43 -20.10 -7.30
C VAL A 196 -5.81 -19.46 -8.54
N LEU A 197 -4.62 -19.89 -8.92
CA LEU A 197 -3.90 -19.43 -10.11
C LEU A 197 -3.56 -20.60 -11.04
N LYS A 198 -3.25 -20.29 -12.31
CA LYS A 198 -2.61 -21.27 -13.19
C LYS A 198 -1.25 -21.66 -12.63
N ASN A 199 -0.81 -22.90 -12.89
CA ASN A 199 0.46 -23.38 -12.37
C ASN A 199 1.67 -22.59 -12.89
N SER A 200 1.60 -22.08 -14.13
CA SER A 200 2.61 -21.16 -14.70
C SER A 200 2.72 -19.88 -13.88
N ASP A 201 1.58 -19.25 -13.63
CA ASP A 201 1.45 -17.96 -12.95
C ASP A 201 1.87 -18.10 -11.48
N LEU A 202 1.45 -19.18 -10.82
CA LEU A 202 1.87 -19.47 -9.46
C LEU A 202 3.39 -19.69 -9.37
N ARG A 203 4.00 -20.36 -10.36
CA ARG A 203 5.46 -20.57 -10.39
C ARG A 203 6.22 -19.26 -10.49
N GLU A 204 5.69 -18.29 -11.24
CA GLU A 204 6.26 -16.93 -11.28
C GLU A 204 5.99 -16.18 -9.96
N LEU A 205 4.75 -16.21 -9.46
CA LEU A 205 4.35 -15.55 -8.21
C LEU A 205 5.20 -15.99 -7.01
N LYS A 206 5.60 -17.28 -6.95
CA LYS A 206 6.46 -17.82 -5.88
C LYS A 206 7.76 -17.03 -5.69
N ARG A 207 8.28 -16.37 -6.74
CA ARG A 207 9.51 -15.56 -6.66
C ARG A 207 9.34 -14.29 -5.83
N PHE A 208 8.10 -13.89 -5.55
CA PHE A 208 7.73 -12.64 -4.87
C PHE A 208 7.10 -12.85 -3.49
N ILE A 209 6.87 -14.10 -3.09
CA ILE A 209 6.26 -14.43 -1.80
C ILE A 209 7.30 -15.08 -0.90
N VAL A 210 7.63 -14.36 0.18
CA VAL A 210 8.43 -14.86 1.29
C VAL A 210 7.50 -15.17 2.47
N PRO A 211 7.35 -16.44 2.87
CA PRO A 211 6.55 -16.80 4.04
C PRO A 211 6.96 -16.03 5.30
N GLY A 212 5.96 -15.67 6.10
CA GLY A 212 6.08 -14.83 7.29
C GLY A 212 6.27 -13.34 7.00
N GLN A 213 6.63 -12.94 5.77
CA GLN A 213 7.09 -11.58 5.47
C GLN A 213 6.19 -10.84 4.47
N THR A 214 5.80 -11.47 3.36
CA THR A 214 5.04 -10.82 2.29
C THR A 214 3.57 -10.61 2.71
N PRO A 215 3.08 -9.36 2.81
CA PRO A 215 1.66 -9.12 3.07
C PRO A 215 0.82 -9.50 1.84
N VAL A 216 -0.28 -10.21 2.09
CA VAL A 216 -1.34 -10.50 1.11
C VAL A 216 -2.55 -9.68 1.51
N VAL A 217 -2.83 -8.62 0.75
CA VAL A 217 -3.99 -7.75 0.95
C VAL A 217 -5.11 -8.22 0.04
N ILE A 218 -6.21 -8.70 0.60
CA ILE A 218 -7.38 -9.16 -0.17
C ILE A 218 -8.48 -8.13 -0.01
N VAL A 219 -8.96 -7.60 -1.13
CA VAL A 219 -9.98 -6.56 -1.18
C VAL A 219 -11.09 -6.95 -2.16
N ASP A 220 -12.28 -6.39 -1.96
CA ASP A 220 -13.35 -6.54 -2.94
C ASP A 220 -12.96 -5.90 -4.28
N ARG A 221 -12.46 -4.65 -4.23
CA ARG A 221 -11.89 -3.89 -5.35
C ARG A 221 -10.67 -3.11 -4.90
N LEU A 222 -9.71 -2.91 -5.80
CA LEU A 222 -8.56 -2.03 -5.52
C LEU A 222 -9.02 -0.63 -5.13
N SER A 223 -8.45 -0.10 -4.06
CA SER A 223 -8.64 1.30 -3.67
C SER A 223 -7.48 2.16 -4.20
N LYS A 224 -7.81 3.42 -4.51
CA LYS A 224 -6.84 4.42 -4.92
C LYS A 224 -6.99 5.69 -4.11
N ALA A 225 -5.90 6.41 -3.95
CA ALA A 225 -5.86 7.70 -3.26
C ALA A 225 -5.10 8.74 -4.10
N SER A 226 -5.33 10.03 -3.81
CA SER A 226 -4.42 11.08 -4.29
C SER A 226 -3.06 10.90 -3.64
N ILE A 227 -2.00 11.26 -4.35
CA ILE A 227 -0.63 11.05 -3.87
C ILE A 227 -0.36 11.84 -2.60
N ASP A 228 -0.86 13.08 -2.48
CA ASP A 228 -0.71 13.88 -1.26
C ASP A 228 -1.33 13.19 -0.03
N SER A 229 -2.55 12.69 -0.19
CA SER A 229 -3.24 12.00 0.90
C SER A 229 -2.52 10.71 1.30
N PHE A 230 -2.00 9.98 0.31
CA PHE A 230 -1.20 8.77 0.53
C PHE A 230 0.11 9.07 1.25
N ILE A 231 0.89 10.05 0.79
CA ILE A 231 2.19 10.41 1.40
C ILE A 231 1.98 10.88 2.83
N LYS A 232 0.96 11.72 3.08
CA LYS A 232 0.61 12.18 4.43
C LYS A 232 0.25 11.00 5.35
N GLU A 233 -0.58 10.08 4.88
CA GLU A 233 -0.96 8.88 5.63
C GLU A 233 0.26 7.98 5.91
N ARG A 234 1.05 7.65 4.88
CA ARG A 234 2.30 6.88 4.98
C ARG A 234 3.24 7.46 6.02
N ASN A 235 3.56 8.74 5.90
CA ASN A 235 4.51 9.39 6.81
C ASN A 235 3.99 9.39 8.25
N SER A 236 2.69 9.61 8.45
CA SER A 236 2.09 9.56 9.79
C SER A 236 2.15 8.17 10.44
N LEU A 237 2.02 7.09 9.65
CA LEU A 237 2.13 5.71 10.13
C LEU A 237 3.57 5.31 10.41
N VAL A 238 4.52 5.74 9.57
CA VAL A 238 5.96 5.53 9.80
C VAL A 238 6.40 6.25 11.07
N ASP A 239 6.02 7.52 11.23
CA ASP A 239 6.30 8.31 12.43
C ASP A 239 5.71 7.67 13.69
N PHE A 240 4.46 7.18 13.62
CA PHE A 240 3.83 6.45 14.71
C PHE A 240 4.65 5.24 15.18
N VAL A 241 5.22 4.44 14.27
CA VAL A 241 6.05 3.28 14.62
C VAL A 241 7.30 3.69 15.38
N TYR A 242 8.00 4.74 14.93
CA TYR A 242 9.23 5.19 15.58
C TYR A 242 8.98 5.92 16.90
N LYS A 243 7.85 6.62 17.03
CA LYS A 243 7.39 7.18 18.32
C LYS A 243 7.03 6.06 19.30
N TRP A 244 6.29 5.05 18.87
CA TRP A 244 5.97 3.87 19.68
C TRP A 244 7.24 3.15 20.15
N LYS A 245 8.19 2.92 19.24
CA LYS A 245 9.49 2.32 19.54
C LYS A 245 10.23 3.11 20.63
N THR A 246 10.33 4.43 20.46
CA THR A 246 11.01 5.33 21.41
C THR A 246 10.32 5.30 22.77
N ALA A 247 8.99 5.34 22.80
CA ALA A 247 8.23 5.21 24.04
C ALA A 247 8.47 3.86 24.74
N TRP A 248 8.57 2.76 23.98
CA TRP A 248 8.90 1.46 24.54
C TRP A 248 10.34 1.39 25.08
N GLU A 249 11.32 1.97 24.39
CA GLU A 249 12.69 2.05 24.91
C GLU A 249 12.79 2.84 26.23
N ASN A 250 11.93 3.86 26.39
CA ASN A 250 11.82 4.70 27.58
C ASN A 250 10.89 4.15 28.65
N SER A 251 10.22 3.02 28.40
CA SER A 251 9.22 2.45 29.32
C SER A 251 9.75 2.09 30.73
N PRO A 252 11.05 1.82 30.96
CA PRO A 252 11.56 1.69 32.34
C PRO A 252 11.40 2.94 33.19
N LYS A 253 11.29 4.12 32.57
CA LYS A 253 11.10 5.42 33.25
C LYS A 253 9.65 5.89 33.17
N ASP A 254 9.02 5.70 32.02
CA ASP A 254 7.65 6.15 31.75
C ASP A 254 6.91 5.10 30.92
N ILE A 255 6.27 4.17 31.62
CA ILE A 255 5.48 3.10 30.99
C ILE A 255 4.13 3.60 30.47
N ASP A 256 3.59 4.69 31.03
CA ASP A 256 2.27 5.20 30.67
C ASP A 256 2.29 5.86 29.29
N SER A 257 3.37 6.56 28.94
CA SER A 257 3.61 7.02 27.57
C SER A 257 3.63 5.87 26.57
N TYR A 258 4.25 4.74 26.90
CA TYR A 258 4.21 3.53 26.05
C TYR A 258 2.80 2.94 25.94
N PHE A 259 2.07 2.87 27.06
CA PHE A 259 0.68 2.40 27.07
C PHE A 259 -0.30 3.31 26.32
N SER A 260 0.02 4.59 26.16
CA SER A 260 -0.82 5.53 25.40
C SER A 260 -0.96 5.15 23.92
N PHE A 261 -0.02 4.38 23.35
CA PHE A 261 -0.08 3.92 21.96
C PHE A 261 -1.13 2.82 21.73
N TYR A 262 -1.69 2.24 22.79
CA TYR A 262 -2.58 1.09 22.70
C TYR A 262 -4.05 1.51 22.78
N SER A 263 -4.88 0.93 21.92
CA SER A 263 -6.32 1.14 21.87
C SER A 263 -6.97 0.65 23.16
N LYS A 264 -8.07 1.30 23.60
CA LYS A 264 -8.89 0.78 24.71
C LYS A 264 -9.48 -0.61 24.41
N ASN A 265 -9.64 -0.92 23.12
CA ASN A 265 -10.15 -2.21 22.61
C ASN A 265 -9.03 -3.18 22.21
N PHE A 266 -7.82 -2.99 22.73
CA PHE A 266 -6.66 -3.80 22.38
C PHE A 266 -6.88 -5.31 22.61
N VAL A 267 -6.45 -6.12 21.64
CA VAL A 267 -6.45 -7.58 21.71
C VAL A 267 -5.06 -8.15 21.50
N SER A 268 -4.79 -9.31 22.10
CA SER A 268 -3.54 -10.05 21.87
C SER A 268 -3.81 -11.55 21.79
N GLN A 269 -2.78 -12.33 21.43
CA GLN A 269 -2.90 -13.79 21.43
C GLN A 269 -3.10 -14.36 22.84
N LYS A 270 -2.33 -13.87 23.82
CA LYS A 270 -2.21 -14.47 25.16
C LYS A 270 -3.16 -13.89 26.20
N TYR A 271 -3.43 -12.58 26.13
CA TYR A 271 -4.18 -11.88 27.18
C TYR A 271 -5.62 -11.62 26.74
N SER A 272 -6.56 -11.80 27.68
CA SER A 272 -8.00 -11.68 27.43
C SER A 272 -8.47 -10.24 27.27
N ASN A 273 -7.76 -9.27 27.84
CA ASN A 273 -8.05 -7.84 27.75
C ASN A 273 -6.78 -6.98 27.94
N ILE A 274 -6.91 -5.67 27.68
CA ILE A 274 -5.80 -4.71 27.80
C ILE A 274 -5.23 -4.59 29.22
N ASN A 275 -6.06 -4.68 30.27
CA ASN A 275 -5.60 -4.50 31.65
C ASN A 275 -4.64 -5.61 32.07
N SER A 276 -5.01 -6.87 31.84
CA SER A 276 -4.13 -8.02 32.10
C SER A 276 -2.82 -7.97 31.30
N TRP A 277 -2.86 -7.45 30.06
CA TRP A 277 -1.66 -7.23 29.26
C TRP A 277 -0.78 -6.10 29.85
N LYS A 278 -1.38 -4.99 30.29
CA LYS A 278 -0.67 -3.87 30.91
C LYS A 278 -0.02 -4.29 32.23
N GLU A 279 -0.70 -5.03 33.08
CA GLU A 279 -0.16 -5.57 34.34
C GLU A 279 1.07 -6.45 34.09
N TYR A 280 0.97 -7.37 33.12
CA TYR A 280 2.12 -8.16 32.70
C TYR A 280 3.28 -7.28 32.22
N LYS A 281 3.00 -6.32 31.33
CA LYS A 281 4.01 -5.42 30.77
C LYS A 281 4.68 -4.57 31.85
N LYS A 282 3.93 -4.08 32.83
CA LYS A 282 4.44 -3.35 33.99
C LYS A 282 5.41 -4.21 34.79
N ARG A 283 4.99 -5.41 35.20
CA ARG A 283 5.83 -6.35 35.96
C ARG A 283 7.13 -6.74 35.26
N ILE A 284 7.11 -6.95 33.94
CA ILE A 284 8.35 -7.27 33.21
C ILE A 284 9.24 -6.04 33.00
N THR A 285 8.67 -4.84 32.95
CA THR A 285 9.38 -3.57 32.69
C THR A 285 10.05 -3.04 33.95
N GLU A 286 9.46 -3.24 35.14
CA GLU A 286 10.06 -2.87 36.43
C GLU A 286 11.45 -3.49 36.64
N LYS A 287 11.70 -4.66 36.04
CA LYS A 287 13.00 -5.36 36.11
C LYS A 287 14.02 -4.84 35.08
N LYS A 288 13.69 -3.82 34.29
CA LYS A 288 14.52 -3.31 33.19
C LYS A 288 15.21 -2.02 33.62
N LYS A 289 16.51 -1.93 33.38
CA LYS A 289 17.29 -0.68 33.54
C LYS A 289 17.41 0.10 32.23
N TRP A 290 17.43 -0.63 31.12
CA TRP A 290 17.47 -0.07 29.77
C TRP A 290 16.80 -1.03 28.80
N ILE A 291 16.26 -0.47 27.72
CA ILE A 291 15.71 -1.19 26.58
C ILE A 291 16.27 -0.56 25.31
N LYS A 292 16.68 -1.39 24.36
CA LYS A 292 17.10 -0.99 23.01
C LYS A 292 16.40 -1.85 21.99
N ILE A 293 15.83 -1.22 20.98
CA ILE A 293 15.06 -1.86 19.93
C ILE A 293 15.68 -1.45 18.60
N LYS A 294 15.92 -2.42 17.73
CA LYS A 294 16.22 -2.18 16.32
C LYS A 294 15.08 -2.73 15.48
N ILE A 295 14.53 -1.89 14.61
CA ILE A 295 13.49 -2.25 13.64
C ILE A 295 14.16 -2.40 12.27
N SER A 296 13.79 -3.45 11.54
CA SER A 296 14.22 -3.67 10.16
C SER A 296 13.10 -4.30 9.34
N LYS A 297 13.17 -4.17 8.02
CA LYS A 297 12.16 -4.68 7.08
C LYS A 297 10.73 -4.24 7.44
N LEU A 298 10.58 -2.96 7.75
CA LEU A 298 9.27 -2.35 8.02
C LEU A 298 8.39 -2.47 6.77
N SER A 299 7.17 -2.96 6.94
CA SER A 299 6.13 -3.01 5.93
C SER A 299 4.82 -2.52 6.54
N ILE A 300 4.06 -1.76 5.76
CA ILE A 300 2.76 -1.23 6.14
C ILE A 300 1.77 -1.52 5.01
N ALA A 301 0.69 -2.23 5.34
CA ALA A 301 -0.41 -2.52 4.44
C ALA A 301 -1.72 -1.96 5.01
N LYS A 302 -2.65 -1.60 4.13
CA LYS A 302 -3.93 -0.99 4.46
C LYS A 302 -5.07 -1.94 4.08
N ASP A 303 -5.94 -2.19 5.05
CA ASP A 303 -7.14 -2.98 4.85
C ASP A 303 -8.09 -2.21 3.93
N GLY A 304 -8.66 -2.88 2.95
CA GLY A 304 -9.62 -2.26 2.02
C GLY A 304 -10.96 -1.94 2.67
N ARG A 305 -11.27 -2.53 3.82
CA ARG A 305 -12.56 -2.39 4.49
C ARG A 305 -12.60 -1.15 5.38
N LEU A 306 -13.78 -0.53 5.44
CA LEU A 306 -14.13 0.39 6.51
C LEU A 306 -14.87 -0.40 7.60
N LEU A 307 -14.16 -0.71 8.69
CA LEU A 307 -14.73 -1.46 9.81
C LEU A 307 -15.46 -0.52 10.77
N LYS A 308 -16.24 -1.07 11.71
CA LYS A 308 -16.99 -0.28 12.71
C LYS A 308 -16.11 0.68 13.53
N PHE A 309 -14.84 0.33 13.70
CA PHE A 309 -13.84 1.12 14.41
C PHE A 309 -12.91 1.93 13.49
N GLY A 310 -13.26 2.05 12.20
CA GLY A 310 -12.49 2.77 11.20
C GLY A 310 -11.65 1.87 10.29
N ARG A 311 -10.66 2.49 9.64
CA ARG A 311 -9.72 1.80 8.74
C ARG A 311 -8.68 1.03 9.56
N LEU A 312 -8.34 -0.16 9.10
CA LEU A 312 -7.33 -1.02 9.71
C LEU A 312 -6.05 -1.02 8.87
N TYR A 313 -4.91 -1.04 9.53
CA TYR A 313 -3.59 -1.18 8.91
C TYR A 313 -2.84 -2.31 9.60
N LEU A 314 -2.01 -3.03 8.85
CA LEU A 314 -1.06 -3.98 9.40
C LEU A 314 0.35 -3.44 9.21
N ILE A 315 1.03 -3.23 10.32
CA ILE A 315 2.45 -2.89 10.36
C ILE A 315 3.22 -4.15 10.74
N THR A 316 4.20 -4.54 9.92
CA THR A 316 5.09 -5.66 10.21
C THR A 316 6.56 -5.28 10.12
N PHE A 317 7.39 -5.86 10.97
CA PHE A 317 8.84 -5.64 10.94
C PHE A 317 9.59 -6.74 11.71
N ASP A 318 10.86 -6.94 11.36
CA ASP A 318 11.80 -7.74 12.15
C ASP A 318 12.35 -6.84 13.27
N MET A 319 12.36 -7.35 14.50
CA MET A 319 12.76 -6.60 15.69
C MET A 319 13.88 -7.32 16.44
N ASP A 320 14.99 -6.62 16.72
CA ASP A 320 16.02 -7.03 17.68
C ASP A 320 15.81 -6.20 18.96
N TYR A 321 15.27 -6.84 19.99
CA TYR A 321 15.05 -6.27 21.31
C TYR A 321 16.20 -6.71 22.22
N ARG A 322 16.77 -5.75 22.94
CA ARG A 322 17.76 -5.98 23.99
C ARG A 322 17.43 -5.20 25.24
N SER A 323 17.67 -5.83 26.39
CA SER A 323 17.62 -5.20 27.70
C SER A 323 18.73 -5.75 28.59
N ASN A 324 18.89 -5.19 29.79
CA ASN A 324 19.89 -5.64 30.78
C ASN A 324 19.76 -7.11 31.22
N ASN A 325 18.64 -7.78 30.92
CA ASN A 325 18.33 -9.12 31.43
C ASN A 325 17.50 -9.96 30.44
N TYR A 326 17.33 -9.53 29.19
CA TYR A 326 16.58 -10.26 28.19
C TYR A 326 16.91 -9.77 26.78
N ASN A 327 17.08 -10.70 25.86
CA ASN A 327 17.23 -10.41 24.44
C ASN A 327 16.19 -11.21 23.67
N TRP A 328 15.63 -10.62 22.62
CA TRP A 328 14.67 -11.29 21.75
C TRP A 328 14.81 -10.80 20.32
N LYS A 329 14.74 -11.75 19.38
CA LYS A 329 14.66 -11.47 17.96
C LYS A 329 13.46 -12.19 17.39
N GLY A 330 12.69 -11.50 16.56
CA GLY A 330 11.55 -12.10 15.88
C GLY A 330 10.77 -11.06 15.10
N ARG A 331 9.68 -11.51 14.48
CA ARG A 331 8.85 -10.62 13.65
C ARG A 331 7.65 -10.14 14.44
N LYS A 332 7.36 -8.85 14.34
CA LYS A 332 6.22 -8.20 15.00
C LYS A 332 5.14 -7.88 13.98
N LEU A 333 3.88 -8.08 14.37
CA LEU A 333 2.69 -7.69 13.63
C LEU A 333 1.88 -6.77 14.55
N LEU A 334 1.68 -5.52 14.14
CA LEU A 334 0.85 -4.54 14.84
C LEU A 334 -0.34 -4.18 13.96
N TYR A 335 -1.54 -4.40 14.49
CA TYR A 335 -2.80 -4.00 13.87
C TYR A 335 -3.16 -2.61 14.36
N ILE A 336 -3.21 -1.64 13.45
CA ILE A 336 -3.36 -0.21 13.77
C ILE A 336 -4.72 0.30 13.31
N THR A 337 -5.35 1.12 14.13
CA THR A 337 -6.57 1.88 13.79
C THR A 337 -6.42 3.34 14.25
N LYS A 338 -7.35 4.21 13.84
CA LYS A 338 -7.50 5.55 14.42
C LYS A 338 -8.56 5.55 15.51
N GLU A 339 -8.23 6.14 16.65
CA GLU A 339 -9.19 6.54 17.68
C GLU A 339 -9.21 8.07 17.76
N GLY A 340 -10.29 8.69 17.25
CA GLY A 340 -10.29 10.13 17.02
C GLY A 340 -9.26 10.52 15.97
N LYS A 341 -8.28 11.36 16.34
CA LYS A 341 -7.18 11.79 15.45
C LYS A 341 -5.89 10.99 15.64
N GLU A 342 -5.83 10.12 16.66
CA GLU A 342 -4.62 9.42 17.06
C GLU A 342 -4.57 8.00 16.50
N TRP A 343 -3.39 7.59 16.03
CA TRP A 343 -3.12 6.19 15.71
C TRP A 343 -3.01 5.37 17.00
N LYS A 344 -3.58 4.16 17.00
CA LYS A 344 -3.56 3.23 18.14
C LYS A 344 -3.31 1.80 17.69
N ILE A 345 -2.59 1.04 18.51
CA ILE A 345 -2.41 -0.40 18.38
C ILE A 345 -3.69 -1.08 18.88
N LEU A 346 -4.45 -1.64 17.95
CA LEU A 346 -5.64 -2.45 18.20
C LEU A 346 -5.28 -3.91 18.50
N GLY A 347 -4.16 -4.40 17.96
CA GLY A 347 -3.68 -5.73 18.31
C GLY A 347 -2.20 -5.94 18.02
N GLU A 348 -1.60 -6.88 18.75
CA GLU A 348 -0.18 -7.21 18.63
C GLU A 348 0.02 -8.74 18.58
N GLU A 349 0.83 -9.19 17.62
CA GLU A 349 1.32 -10.57 17.52
C GLU A 349 2.84 -10.59 17.36
N SER A 350 3.44 -11.74 17.64
CA SER A 350 4.85 -12.03 17.33
C SER A 350 4.91 -13.38 16.64
N LEU A 351 5.59 -13.43 15.49
CA LEU A 351 5.84 -14.65 14.71
C LEU A 351 7.24 -15.18 14.95
#